data_AF-A0A6M3W931-F1
#
_entry.id   AF-A0A6M3W931-F1
#
_cell.length_a   1.000
_cell.length_b   1.000
_cell.length_c   1.000
_cell.angle_alpha   90.00
_cell.angle_beta   90.00
_cell.angle_gamma   90.00
#
_symmetry.space_group_name_H-M   'P 1'
#
loop_
_entity.id
_entity.type
_entity.pdbx_description
1 polymer ?
#
loop_
_entity_poly.entity_id
_entity_poly.type
_entity_poly.pdbx_seq_one_letter_code
_entity_poly.pdbx_strand_id
1 'polypeptide(L)' 'PWGKPTLGKRTRRSRKYSDSLILRRL' A
#
# COMPACT_ATOMS: atom_id res chain seq x y z
N PRO A 1 -14.30 9.91 -4.94
CA PRO A 1 -15.12 11.01 -4.36
C PRO A 1 -14.46 11.76 -3.19
N TRP A 2 -13.85 11.09 -2.21
CA TRP A 2 -13.39 11.73 -0.95
C TRP A 2 -12.04 12.46 -1.00
N GLY A 3 -11.70 13.08 -2.13
CA GLY A 3 -10.55 14.00 -2.23
C GLY A 3 -9.14 13.39 -2.03
N LYS A 4 -8.99 12.07 -2.17
CA LYS A 4 -7.66 11.42 -2.16
C LYS A 4 -7.15 11.25 -3.59
N PRO A 5 -5.83 11.43 -3.83
CA PRO A 5 -5.28 11.26 -5.17
C PRO A 5 -5.38 9.81 -5.61
N THR A 6 -5.81 9.62 -6.86
CA THR A 6 -6.07 8.29 -7.45
C THR A 6 -4.81 7.68 -8.05
N LEU A 7 -3.93 8.49 -8.63
CA LEU A 7 -2.73 8.04 -9.32
C LEU A 7 -1.49 8.25 -8.45
N GLY A 8 -0.57 7.29 -8.46
CA GLY A 8 0.75 7.38 -7.81
C GLY A 8 0.76 7.24 -6.28
N LYS A 9 -0.38 7.33 -5.59
CA LYS A 9 -0.42 7.22 -4.12
C LYS A 9 -0.53 5.77 -3.66
N ARG A 10 0.54 5.25 -3.08
CA ARG A 10 0.53 3.96 -2.36
C ARG A 10 -0.22 4.14 -1.03
N THR A 11 -1.38 3.51 -0.89
CA THR A 11 -2.25 3.61 0.29
C THR A 11 -2.16 2.42 1.26
N ARG A 12 -1.41 1.37 0.89
CA ARG A 12 -1.20 0.22 1.76
C ARG A 12 -0.47 0.64 3.04
N ARG A 13 -1.05 0.31 4.19
CA ARG A 13 -0.46 0.56 5.52
C ARG A 13 0.96 0.00 5.59
N SER A 14 1.90 0.81 6.04
CA SER A 14 3.26 0.39 6.36
C SER A 14 3.28 -0.54 7.56
N ARG A 15 4.19 -1.53 7.57
CA ARG A 15 4.39 -2.48 8.68
C ARG A 15 3.12 -3.28 8.99
N LYS A 16 2.42 -3.77 7.96
CA LYS A 16 1.32 -4.71 8.17
C LYS A 16 1.91 -6.06 8.56
N TYR A 17 1.24 -6.81 9.43
CA TYR A 17 1.67 -8.16 9.82
C TYR A 17 1.94 -9.08 8.61
N SER A 18 1.22 -8.86 7.51
CA SER A 18 1.38 -9.64 6.28
C SER A 18 2.60 -9.25 5.46
N ASP A 19 3.38 -8.23 5.86
CA ASP A 19 4.58 -7.78 5.14
C ASP A 19 5.62 -8.89 5.06
N SER A 20 5.79 -9.69 6.10
CA SER A 20 6.72 -10.82 6.12
C SER A 20 6.34 -11.96 5.17
N LEU A 21 5.08 -11.99 4.73
CA LEU A 21 4.56 -13.03 3.84
C LEU A 21 4.59 -12.61 2.36
N ILE A 22 4.96 -11.36 2.06
CA ILE A 22 5.02 -10.85 0.69
C ILE A 22 6.41 -11.11 0.11
N LEU A 23 6.47 -11.97 -0.91
CA LEU A 23 7.73 -12.41 -1.53
C LEU A 23 8.40 -11.34 -2.40
N ARG A 24 7.63 -10.49 -3.08
CA ARG A 24 8.19 -9.38 -3.87
C ARG A 24 7.18 -8.25 -3.99
N ARG A 25 7.66 -7.02 -3.78
CA ARG A 25 6.95 -5.79 -4.08
C ARG A 25 7.82 -4.97 -5.01
N LEU A 26 7.40 -4.84 -6.26
CA LEU A 26 8.08 -4.03 -7.27
C LEU A 26 7.97 -2.53 -6.95
#